data_AF-A0A931AL31-F1
#
_entry.id   AF-A0A931AL31-F1
#
_cell.length_a   1.000
_cell.length_b   1.000
_cell.length_c   1.000
_cell.angle_alpha   90.00
_cell.angle_beta   90.00
_cell.angle_gamma   90.00
#
_symmetry.space_group_name_H-M   'P 1'
#
loop_
_entity.id
_entity.type
_entity.pdbx_description
1 polymer ?
#
loop_
_entity_poly.entity_id
_entity_poly.type
_entity_poly.pdbx_seq_one_letter_code
_entity_poly.pdbx_strand_id
1 'polypeptide(L)' 'KVEYVHRQRFRTRAEARLKIATWIVDFYNLRRRHSANDGLPPVTFEQQMIAKRQASTALLRTAVA' A
#
# COMPACT_ATOMS: atom_id res chain seq x y z
N LYS A 1 -11.56 -4.09 0.50
CA LYS A 1 -11.97 -5.20 1.41
C LYS A 1 -12.72 -6.32 0.70
N VAL A 2 -13.60 -6.00 -0.27
CA VAL A 2 -14.48 -6.98 -0.95
C VAL A 2 -13.72 -8.03 -1.77
N GLU A 3 -12.52 -7.71 -2.25
CA GLU A 3 -11.82 -8.52 -3.25
C GLU A 3 -11.34 -9.89 -2.76
N TYR A 4 -10.79 -9.97 -1.55
CA TYR A 4 -10.26 -11.22 -1.00
C TYR A 4 -11.19 -11.83 0.06
N VAL A 5 -11.51 -11.05 1.09
CA VAL A 5 -12.22 -11.56 2.28
C VAL A 5 -13.61 -12.08 1.95
N HIS A 6 -14.36 -11.42 1.05
CA HIS A 6 -15.76 -11.79 0.78
C HIS A 6 -15.90 -13.02 -0.13
N ARG A 7 -14.83 -13.44 -0.81
CA ARG A 7 -14.82 -14.62 -1.68
C ARG A 7 -14.34 -15.88 -0.97
N GLN A 8 -14.03 -15.78 0.31
CA GLN A 8 -13.42 -16.85 1.09
C GLN A 8 -14.34 -17.25 2.25
N ARG A 9 -14.45 -18.57 2.49
CA ARG A 9 -14.98 -19.11 3.74
C ARG A 9 -13.80 -19.60 4.57
N PHE A 10 -13.60 -18.97 5.73
CA PHE A 10 -12.59 -19.40 6.68
C PHE A 10 -13.23 -20.32 7.71
N ARG A 11 -12.57 -21.43 8.02
CA ARG A 11 -13.06 -22.40 9.00
C ARG A 11 -12.86 -21.89 10.42
N THR A 12 -11.81 -21.11 10.65
CA THR A 12 -11.53 -20.50 11.97
C THR A 12 -11.06 -19.06 11.83
N ARG A 13 -11.12 -18.32 12.95
CA ARG A 13 -10.55 -16.97 13.04
C ARG A 13 -9.03 -16.96 12.87
N ALA A 14 -8.34 -18.02 13.31
CA ALA A 14 -6.89 -18.12 13.17
C ALA A 14 -6.49 -18.26 11.69
N GLU A 15 -7.20 -19.12 10.94
CA GLU A 15 -7.01 -19.25 9.49
C GLU A 15 -7.28 -17.93 8.77
N ALA A 16 -8.38 -17.25 9.12
CA ALA A 16 -8.72 -15.96 8.53
C ALA A 16 -7.59 -14.94 8.72
N ARG A 17 -7.04 -14.82 9.94
CA ARG A 17 -5.94 -13.89 10.22
C ARG A 17 -4.71 -14.20 9.39
N LEU A 18 -4.29 -15.46 9.34
CA LEU A 18 -3.11 -15.87 8.59
C LEU A 18 -3.29 -15.55 7.11
N LYS A 19 -4.37 -16.02 6.49
CA LYS A 19 -4.63 -15.82 5.06
C LYS A 19 -4.79 -14.35 4.68
N ILE A 20 -5.47 -13.55 5.51
CA ILE A 20 -5.63 -12.11 5.26
C ILE A 20 -4.29 -11.39 5.41
N ALA A 21 -3.48 -11.70 6.42
CA ALA A 21 -2.17 -11.10 6.58
C ALA A 21 -1.26 -11.41 5.39
N THR A 22 -1.19 -12.68 4.97
CA THR A 22 -0.47 -13.10 3.76
C THR A 22 -0.95 -12.34 2.54
N TRP A 23 -2.26 -12.23 2.33
CA TRP A 23 -2.80 -11.48 1.19
C TRP A 23 -2.44 -9.99 1.24
N ILE A 24 -2.47 -9.37 2.42
CA ILE A 24 -2.11 -7.96 2.58
C ILE A 24 -0.62 -7.74 2.22
N VAL A 25 0.26 -8.55 2.79
CA VAL A 25 1.72 -8.40 2.65
C VAL A 25 2.16 -8.76 1.23
N ASP A 26 1.79 -9.96 0.75
CA ASP A 26 2.39 -10.53 -0.46
C ASP A 26 1.73 -10.03 -1.75
N PHE A 27 0.49 -9.52 -1.65
CA PHE A 27 -0.28 -9.09 -2.81
C PHE A 27 -0.81 -7.67 -2.70
N TYR A 28 -1.56 -7.33 -1.66
CA TYR A 28 -2.23 -6.03 -1.60
C TYR A 28 -1.23 -4.87 -1.61
N ASN A 29 -0.27 -4.88 -0.69
CA ASN A 29 0.69 -3.79 -0.54
C ASN A 29 1.68 -3.73 -1.71
N LEU A 30 2.08 -4.89 -2.25
CA LEU A 30 3.16 -5.00 -3.24
C LEU A 30 2.69 -4.98 -4.70
N ARG A 31 1.47 -5.43 -5.00
CA ARG A 31 1.04 -5.73 -6.37
C ARG A 31 -0.35 -5.21 -6.73
N ARG A 32 -1.24 -4.94 -5.77
CA ARG A 32 -2.62 -4.55 -6.07
C ARG A 32 -2.67 -3.15 -6.68
N ARG A 33 -3.13 -3.05 -7.93
CA ARG A 33 -3.33 -1.77 -8.63
C ARG A 33 -4.43 -0.92 -8.01
N HIS A 34 -4.12 0.26 -7.49
CA HIS A 34 -5.14 1.14 -6.93
C HIS A 34 -5.44 2.31 -7.87
N SER A 35 -6.69 2.50 -8.31
CA SER A 35 -7.05 3.56 -9.26
C SER A 35 -6.78 4.97 -8.70
N ALA A 36 -6.99 5.17 -7.40
CA ALA A 36 -6.66 6.43 -6.74
C ALA A 36 -5.14 6.67 -6.61
N ASN A 37 -4.31 5.66 -6.89
CA ASN A 37 -2.86 5.75 -6.90
C ASN A 37 -2.31 5.65 -8.33
N ASP A 38 -3.10 6.07 -9.33
CA ASP A 38 -2.76 5.98 -10.76
C ASP A 38 -2.43 4.55 -11.22
N GLY A 39 -3.03 3.56 -10.55
CA GLY A 39 -2.82 2.14 -10.80
C GLY A 39 -1.57 1.55 -10.15
N LEU A 40 -0.83 2.32 -9.35
CA LEU A 40 0.33 1.83 -8.60
C LEU A 40 -0.08 0.98 -7.39
N PRO A 41 0.76 0.03 -6.97
CA PRO A 41 0.64 -0.60 -5.66
C PRO A 41 0.80 0.42 -4.52
N PRO A 42 0.15 0.20 -3.37
CA PRO A 42 0.25 1.08 -2.20
C PRO A 42 1.68 1.43 -1.80
N VAL A 43 2.57 0.43 -1.69
CA VAL A 43 3.97 0.66 -1.27
C VAL A 43 4.71 1.55 -2.27
N THR A 44 4.56 1.29 -3.56
CA THR A 44 5.21 2.10 -4.60
C THR A 44 4.70 3.54 -4.59
N PHE A 45 3.39 3.73 -4.43
CA PHE A 45 2.81 5.05 -4.33
C PHE A 45 3.34 5.81 -3.10
N GLU A 46 3.35 5.19 -1.94
CA GLU A 46 3.87 5.82 -0.71
C GLU A 46 5.34 6.19 -0.84
N GLN A 47 6.17 5.32 -1.40
CA GLN A 47 7.59 5.60 -1.68
C GLN A 47 7.77 6.82 -2.59
N GLN A 48 6.99 6.90 -3.67
CA GLN A 48 7.03 8.06 -4.56
C GLN A 48 6.59 9.34 -3.85
N MET A 49 5.56 9.28 -3.01
CA MET A 49 5.07 10.44 -2.26
C MET A 49 6.08 10.90 -1.20
N ILE A 50 6.78 9.98 -0.54
CA ILE A 50 7.87 10.29 0.38
C ILE A 50 9.02 10.99 -0.35
N ALA A 51 9.45 10.45 -1.49
CA ALA A 51 10.52 11.03 -2.30
C ALA A 51 10.16 12.46 -2.78
N LYS A 52 8.94 12.66 -3.28
CA LYS A 52 8.44 13.98 -3.70
C LYS A 52 8.44 14.99 -2.55
N ARG A 53 8.00 14.57 -1.35
CA ARG A 53 8.00 15.41 -0.15
C ARG A 53 9.42 15.77 0.27
N GLN A 54 10.35 14.82 0.26
CA GLN A 54 11.75 15.06 0.60
C GLN A 54 12.42 16.04 -0.36
N ALA A 55 12.22 15.87 -1.67
CA ALA A 55 12.72 16.80 -2.67
C ALA A 55 12.15 18.22 -2.48
N SER A 56 10.84 18.33 -2.22
CA SER A 56 10.19 19.62 -1.97
C SER A 56 10.75 20.31 -0.72
N THR A 57 10.93 19.56 0.37
CA THR A 57 11.55 20.06 1.60
C THR A 57 12.99 20.52 1.37
N ALA A 58 13.79 19.76 0.59
CA ALA A 58 15.15 20.14 0.27
C ALA A 58 15.20 21.47 -0.51
N LEU A 59 14.35 21.62 -1.53
CA LEU A 59 14.25 22.85 -2.32
C LEU A 59 13.86 24.06 -1.46
N LEU A 60 12.88 23.90 -0.56
CA LEU A 60 12.50 24.96 0.38
C LEU A 60 13.65 25.37 1.30
N ARG A 61 14.44 24.41 1.78
CA ARG A 61 15.61 24.72 2.63
C ARG A 61 16.69 25.49 1.87
N THR A 62 16.94 25.14 0.61
CA THR A 62 17.90 25.86 -0.24
C THR A 62 17.41 27.27 -0.59
N ALA A 63 16.10 27.47 -0.78
CA ALA A 63 15.55 28.78 -1.13
C ALA A 63 15.48 29.79 0.03
N VAL A 64 15.57 29.30 1.28
CA VAL A 64 15.53 30.13 2.51
C VAL A 64 16.93 30.42 3.05
N ALA A 65 17.95 29.71 2.57
CA ALA A 65 19.36 29.95 2.87
C ALA A 65 19.95 30.97 1.90
#